data_AF-A0A2H6EEA3-F1
#
_entry.id   AF-A0A2H6EEA3-F1
#
_cell.length_a   1.000
_cell.length_b   1.000
_cell.length_c   1.000
_cell.angle_alpha   90.00
_cell.angle_beta   90.00
_cell.angle_gamma   90.00
#
_symmetry.space_group_name_H-M   'P 1'
#
loop_
_entity.id
_entity.type
_entity.pdbx_description
1 polymer ?
#
loop_
_entity_poly.entity_id
_entity_poly.type
_entity_poly.pdbx_seq_one_letter_code
_entity_poly.pdbx_strand_id
1 'polypeptide(L)' 'MIYDLVCGMEIKDISKAEKLDYKGKTYYFCTALCKIQFEQDPEKYINKDNLDDHTKHQH' A
#
# COMPACT_ATOMS: atom_id res chain seq x y z
N MET A 1 6.61 8.60 -6.89
CA MET A 1 6.93 7.16 -6.71
C MET A 1 5.69 6.52 -6.12
N ILE A 2 5.30 5.33 -6.58
CA ILE A 2 4.10 4.64 -6.11
C ILE A 2 4.54 3.50 -5.20
N TYR A 3 4.04 3.48 -3.98
CA TYR A 3 4.38 2.45 -3.00
C TYR A 3 3.16 1.60 -2.69
N ASP A 4 3.39 0.29 -2.59
CA ASP A 4 2.39 -0.65 -2.12
C ASP A 4 2.17 -0.44 -0.62
N LEU A 5 0.94 -0.13 -0.21
CA LEU A 5 0.62 0.18 1.20
C LEU A 5 0.65 -1.04 2.13
N VAL A 6 0.66 -2.25 1.56
CA VAL A 6 0.68 -3.51 2.32
C VAL A 6 2.11 -3.89 2.67
N CYS A 7 3.02 -3.82 1.70
CA CYS A 7 4.41 -4.24 1.89
C CYS A 7 5.43 -3.09 1.93
N GLY A 8 5.05 -1.87 1.59
CA GLY A 8 5.94 -0.71 1.50
C GLY A 8 6.92 -0.75 0.32
N MET A 9 6.73 -1.68 -0.62
CA MET A 9 7.62 -1.83 -1.77
C MET A 9 7.30 -0.79 -2.84
N GLU A 10 8.34 -0.23 -3.46
CA GLU A 10 8.20 0.63 -4.63
C GLU A 10 7.70 -0.17 -5.84
N ILE A 11 6.63 0.30 -6.46
CA ILE A 11 6.10 -0.26 -7.70
C ILE A 11 6.81 0.43 -8.86
N LYS A 12 7.69 -0.32 -9.52
CA LYS A 12 8.41 0.15 -10.71
C LYS A 12 7.59 0.02 -12.00
N ASP A 13 6.79 -1.03 -12.10
CA ASP A 13 5.99 -1.35 -13.28
C ASP A 13 4.49 -1.19 -13.01
N ILE A 14 4.00 0.04 -13.11
CA ILE A 14 2.58 0.36 -12.85
C ILE A 14 1.64 -0.40 -13.81
N SER A 15 2.07 -0.65 -15.05
CA SER A 15 1.29 -1.40 -16.05
C SER A 15 1.08 -2.88 -15.71
N LYS A 16 1.95 -3.46 -14.88
CA LYS A 16 1.82 -4.85 -14.38
C LYS A 16 1.27 -4.91 -12.95
N ALA A 17 1.21 -3.76 -12.29
CA ALA A 17 0.71 -3.65 -10.94
C ALA A 17 -0.81 -3.81 -10.91
N GLU A 18 -1.28 -4.38 -9.83
CA GLU A 18 -2.70 -4.46 -9.55
C GLU A 18 -3.20 -3.10 -9.06
N LYS A 19 -4.38 -2.67 -9.52
CA LYS A 19 -4.98 -1.41 -9.09
C LYS A 19 -6.34 -1.61 -8.47
N LEU A 20 -6.68 -0.77 -7.49
CA LEU A 20 -7.98 -0.74 -6.84
C LEU A 20 -8.41 0.70 -6.62
N ASP A 21 -9.62 1.03 -7.05
CA ASP A 21 -10.24 2.30 -6.71
C ASP A 21 -10.99 2.18 -5.39
N TYR A 22 -10.55 2.95 -4.39
CA TYR A 22 -11.14 2.99 -3.07
C TYR A 22 -11.29 4.43 -2.58
N LYS A 23 -12.49 4.80 -2.12
CA LYS A 23 -12.83 6.18 -1.68
C LYS A 23 -12.44 7.27 -2.71
N GLY A 24 -12.53 6.96 -4.01
CA GLY A 24 -12.19 7.89 -5.10
C GLY A 24 -10.69 8.09 -5.33
N LYS A 25 -9.84 7.25 -4.73
CA LYS A 25 -8.40 7.19 -4.97
C LYS A 25 -8.04 5.85 -5.58
N THR A 26 -7.18 5.87 -6.60
CA THR A 26 -6.62 4.65 -7.19
C THR A 26 -5.35 4.25 -6.44
N TYR A 27 -5.38 3.09 -5.81
CA TYR A 27 -4.25 2.46 -5.14
C TYR A 27 -3.62 1.41 -6.05
N TYR A 28 -2.31 1.22 -5.92
CA TYR A 28 -1.55 0.25 -6.71
C TYR A 28 -0.84 -0.74 -5.78
N PHE A 29 -0.76 -1.99 -6.24
CA PHE A 29 -0.22 -3.10 -5.48
C PHE A 29 0.77 -3.90 -6.33
N CYS A 30 1.84 -4.36 -5.71
CA CYS A 30 2.89 -5.13 -6.39
C CYS A 30 2.39 -6.51 -6.85
N THR A 31 1.38 -7.05 -6.16
CA THR A 31 0.81 -8.37 -6.42
C THR A 31 -0.68 -8.42 -6.09
N ALA A 32 -1.39 -9.39 -6.67
CA ALA A 32 -2.78 -9.66 -6.35
C ALA A 32 -3.00 -9.99 -4.86
N LEU A 33 -2.02 -10.62 -4.20
CA LEU A 33 -2.08 -10.90 -2.76
C LEU A 33 -2.12 -9.62 -1.92
N CYS A 34 -1.31 -8.60 -2.29
CA CYS A 34 -1.31 -7.31 -1.60
C CYS A 34 -2.63 -6.56 -1.83
N LYS A 35 -3.16 -6.60 -3.06
CA LYS A 35 -4.50 -6.08 -3.33
C LYS A 35 -5.57 -6.75 -2.46
N ILE A 36 -5.59 -8.08 -2.37
CA ILE A 36 -6.57 -8.82 -1.57
C ILE A 36 -6.44 -8.51 -0.07
N GLN A 37 -5.21 -8.35 0.45
CA GLN A 37 -5.00 -7.91 1.84
C GLN A 37 -5.55 -6.50 2.06
N PHE A 38 -5.29 -5.59 1.13
CA PHE A 38 -5.84 -4.25 1.19
C PHE A 38 -7.37 -4.24 1.08
N GLU A 39 -7.97 -5.08 0.23
CA GLU A 39 -9.43 -5.20 0.12
C GLU A 39 -10.08 -5.72 1.41
N GLN A 40 -9.40 -6.60 2.15
CA GLN A 40 -9.89 -7.12 3.43
C GLN A 40 -9.88 -6.06 4.53
N ASP A 41 -8.87 -5.21 4.60
CA ASP A 41 -8.75 -4.19 5.64
C ASP A 41 -8.09 -2.89 5.13
N PRO A 42 -8.77 -2.14 4.24
CA PRO A 42 -8.16 -1.00 3.55
C PRO A 42 -7.86 0.14 4.53
N GLU A 43 -8.66 0.28 5.58
CA GLU A 43 -8.52 1.37 6.55
C GLU A 43 -7.22 1.28 7.35
N LYS A 44 -6.77 0.06 7.69
CA LYS A 44 -5.49 -0.17 8.35
C LYS A 44 -4.29 0.27 7.51
N TYR A 45 -4.34 0.09 6.19
CA TYR A 45 -3.25 0.45 5.29
C TYR A 45 -3.28 1.92 4.89
N ILE A 46 -4.48 2.49 4.65
CA ILE A 46 -4.65 3.91 4.33
C ILE A 46 -4.23 4.80 5.50
N ASN A 47 -4.47 4.36 6.74
CA ASN A 47 -4.04 5.12 7.91
C ASN A 47 -2.51 5.10 8.11
N LYS A 48 -1.82 4.10 7.55
CA LYS A 48 -0.37 3.91 7.68
C LYS A 48 0.46 4.72 6.66
N ASP A 49 -0.17 5.32 5.65
CA ASP A 49 0.47 6.19 4.65
C ASP A 49 1.04 7.51 5.23
N ASN A 50 0.91 7.72 6.55
CA ASN A 50 1.57 8.81 7.30
C ASN A 50 2.57 8.29 8.35
N LEU A 51 2.97 7.01 8.28
CA LEU A 51 3.91 6.40 9.24
C LEU A 51 5.19 5.93 8.56
N ASP A 52 5.79 6.80 7.76
CA ASP A 52 7.25 6.93 7.69
C ASP A 52 7.78 7.68 8.93
N ASP A 53 7.41 7.20 10.12
CA ASP A 53 8.29 7.31 11.29
C ASP A 53 8.89 5.93 11.54
N HIS A 54 9.96 5.65 10.80
CA HIS A 54 10.94 4.65 11.17
C HIS A 54 11.93 5.24 12.19
N THR A 55 11.46 6.03 13.16
CA THR A 55 12.27 6.49 14.29
C THR A 55 11.99 5.60 15.50
N LYS A 56 12.75 4.50 15.56
CA LYS A 56 13.24 3.91 16.83
C LYS A 56 12.17 3.57 17.89
N HIS A 57 11.58 2.38 17.79
CA HIS A 57 11.40 1.59 18.99
C HIS A 57 12.78 1.05 19.41
N GLN A 58 13.46 1.78 20.30
CA GLN A 58 14.54 1.25 21.11
C GLN A 58 14.18 1.52 22.57
N HIS A 59 13.96 0.45 23.34
CA HIS A 59 13.97 0.50 24.81
C HIS A 59 15.43 0.49 25.28
#